data_AF-A0A5P6PHW2-F1
#
_entry.id   AF-A0A5P6PHW2-F1
#
_cell.length_a   1.000
_cell.length_b   1.000
_cell.length_c   1.000
_cell.angle_alpha   90.00
_cell.angle_beta   90.00
_cell.angle_gamma   90.00
#
_symmetry.space_group_name_H-M   'P 1'
#
loop_
_entity.id
_entity.type
_entity.pdbx_description
1 polymer ?
#
loop_
_entity_poly.entity_id
_entity_poly.type
_entity_poly.pdbx_seq_one_letter_code
_entity_poly.pdbx_strand_id
1 'polypeptide(L)'
;MTITAQAAFEQELEIFRKEEETAQQHFYAYLSVRELAASDLAVLRAMNTTPLFWLTTHHAMLISAFIALGRIFDQNSAHNINNLMALASKDLSVFSKPALANRKEKAGLTTGEAAAYVSDAFEPTASDFRALRREIKAQRVIYEARYRNIRDKVFAHNEIFDLDETNQLLANTRVDEMKALFGFLHALHETLWQLFQNGRKPGLNARAFVLPPTSMTGAQMLPGEKVFREGQRVLAHVVRGLEAETKSSRSM
;
A
#
# COMPACT_ATOMS: atom_id res chain seq x y z
N MET A 1 13.80 -15.74 -24.36
CA MET A 1 14.87 -14.89 -23.80
C MET A 1 14.93 -15.15 -22.30
N THR A 2 16.12 -15.42 -21.76
CA THR A 2 16.31 -15.59 -20.32
C THR A 2 16.30 -14.21 -19.66
N ILE A 3 15.40 -13.97 -18.71
CA ILE A 3 15.36 -12.71 -17.94
C ILE A 3 16.61 -12.66 -17.06
N THR A 4 17.32 -11.52 -17.02
CA THR A 4 18.49 -11.34 -16.16
C THR A 4 18.07 -11.26 -14.68
N ALA A 5 18.96 -11.60 -13.75
CA ALA A 5 18.67 -11.48 -12.31
C ALA A 5 18.24 -10.05 -11.92
N GLN A 6 18.89 -9.05 -12.51
CA GLN A 6 18.54 -7.64 -12.34
C GLN A 6 17.10 -7.35 -12.80
N ALA A 7 16.75 -7.75 -14.03
CA ALA A 7 15.42 -7.49 -14.59
C ALA A 7 14.32 -8.23 -13.82
N ALA A 8 14.60 -9.46 -13.37
CA ALA A 8 13.67 -10.22 -12.53
C ALA A 8 13.41 -9.54 -11.18
N PHE A 9 14.47 -9.05 -10.51
CA PHE A 9 14.32 -8.32 -9.25
C PHE A 9 13.55 -7.01 -9.43
N GLU A 10 13.89 -6.22 -10.45
CA GLU A 10 13.23 -4.94 -10.75
C GLU A 10 11.75 -5.13 -11.06
N GLN A 11 11.41 -6.16 -11.86
CA GLN A 11 10.03 -6.51 -12.15
C GLN A 11 9.26 -6.91 -10.88
N GLU A 12 9.82 -7.76 -10.04
CA GLU A 12 9.15 -8.20 -8.81
C GLU A 12 8.99 -7.05 -7.80
N LEU A 13 9.96 -6.13 -7.73
CA LEU A 13 9.88 -4.94 -6.89
C LEU A 13 8.74 -4.01 -7.35
N GLU A 14 8.58 -3.82 -8.66
CA GLU A 14 7.49 -3.02 -9.24
C GLU A 14 6.11 -3.67 -9.04
N ILE A 15 6.02 -5.01 -9.10
CA ILE A 15 4.78 -5.72 -8.76
C ILE A 15 4.44 -5.51 -7.29
N PHE A 16 5.42 -5.67 -6.38
CA PHE A 16 5.22 -5.41 -4.96
C PHE A 16 4.76 -3.97 -4.68
N ARG A 17 5.35 -2.97 -5.35
CA ARG A 17 4.92 -1.57 -5.27
C ARG A 17 3.45 -1.41 -5.65
N LYS A 18 3.03 -1.98 -6.78
CA LYS A 18 1.64 -1.90 -7.24
C LYS A 18 0.68 -2.52 -6.25
N GLU A 19 1.04 -3.66 -5.67
CA GLU A 19 0.19 -4.35 -4.70
C GLU A 19 0.05 -3.57 -3.39
N GLU A 20 1.15 -3.05 -2.83
CA GLU A 20 1.07 -2.28 -1.58
C GLU A 20 0.31 -0.96 -1.77
N GLU A 21 0.55 -0.26 -2.88
CA GLU A 21 -0.16 0.97 -3.21
C GLU A 21 -1.65 0.71 -3.45
N THR A 22 -2.00 -0.38 -4.17
CA THR A 22 -3.39 -0.78 -4.39
C THR A 22 -4.09 -1.03 -3.06
N ALA A 23 -3.45 -1.76 -2.14
CA ALA A 23 -4.02 -2.05 -0.85
C ALA A 23 -4.24 -0.77 -0.02
N GLN A 24 -3.24 0.14 0.00
CA GLN A 24 -3.37 1.46 0.60
C GLN A 24 -4.54 2.25 0.00
N GLN A 25 -4.55 2.48 -1.31
CA GLN A 25 -5.53 3.34 -1.95
C GLN A 25 -6.96 2.92 -1.62
N HIS A 26 -7.25 1.62 -1.68
CA HIS A 26 -8.58 1.10 -1.39
C HIS A 26 -8.96 1.20 0.08
N PHE A 27 -8.05 0.87 1.00
CA PHE A 27 -8.34 0.97 2.44
C PHE A 27 -8.53 2.43 2.87
N TYR A 28 -7.73 3.35 2.35
CA TYR A 28 -7.84 4.76 2.70
C TYR A 28 -9.02 5.44 1.99
N ALA A 29 -9.42 4.98 0.81
CA ALA A 29 -10.70 5.36 0.20
C ALA A 29 -11.88 4.96 1.11
N TYR A 30 -11.88 3.71 1.59
CA TYR A 30 -12.85 3.22 2.58
C TYR A 30 -12.89 4.12 3.83
N LEU A 31 -11.73 4.46 4.41
CA LEU A 31 -11.67 5.35 5.57
C LEU A 31 -12.17 6.75 5.27
N SER A 32 -11.90 7.29 4.08
CA SER A 32 -12.32 8.64 3.70
C SER A 32 -13.84 8.82 3.73
N VAL A 33 -14.58 7.83 3.21
CA VAL A 33 -16.04 7.79 3.22
C VAL A 33 -16.54 7.66 4.66
N ARG A 34 -15.99 6.67 5.38
CA ARG A 34 -16.41 6.34 6.75
C ARG A 34 -16.21 7.51 7.71
N GLU A 35 -15.04 8.13 7.71
CA GLU A 35 -14.69 9.22 8.62
C GLU A 35 -15.46 10.50 8.30
N LEU A 36 -15.67 10.82 7.01
CA LEU A 36 -16.46 11.99 6.65
C LEU A 36 -17.94 11.81 7.01
N ALA A 37 -18.52 10.65 6.69
CA ALA A 37 -19.90 10.35 7.07
C ALA A 37 -20.12 10.36 8.59
N ALA A 38 -19.11 9.95 9.37
CA ALA A 38 -19.17 9.98 10.83
C ALA A 38 -19.06 11.40 11.42
N SER A 39 -18.38 12.32 10.73
CA SER A 39 -18.11 13.68 11.23
C SER A 39 -19.03 14.76 10.64
N ASP A 40 -19.74 14.47 9.55
CA ASP A 40 -20.64 15.41 8.87
C ASP A 40 -22.05 14.82 8.68
N LEU A 41 -23.01 15.33 9.44
CA LEU A 41 -24.41 14.91 9.39
C LEU A 41 -25.08 15.18 8.03
N ALA A 42 -24.67 16.22 7.31
CA ALA A 42 -25.24 16.51 5.99
C ALA A 42 -24.77 15.45 4.98
N VAL A 43 -23.49 15.08 5.04
CA VAL A 43 -22.94 13.98 4.24
C VAL A 43 -23.66 12.67 4.55
N LEU A 44 -23.81 12.34 5.84
CA LEU A 44 -24.52 11.12 6.25
C LEU A 44 -25.97 11.07 5.72
N ARG A 45 -26.71 12.18 5.85
CA ARG A 45 -28.09 12.27 5.34
C ARG A 45 -28.13 12.11 3.82
N ALA A 46 -27.22 12.75 3.10
CA ALA A 46 -27.14 12.62 1.64
C ALA A 46 -26.84 11.19 1.22
N MET A 47 -25.91 10.50 1.90
CA MET A 47 -25.62 9.09 1.64
C MET A 47 -26.82 8.19 1.89
N ASN A 48 -27.62 8.47 2.93
CA ASN A 48 -28.83 7.71 3.24
C ASN A 48 -29.96 7.85 2.19
N THR A 49 -29.83 8.76 1.21
CA THR A 49 -30.76 8.82 0.08
C THR A 49 -30.43 7.78 -1.01
N THR A 50 -29.20 7.28 -1.04
CA THR A 50 -28.70 6.30 -2.01
C THR A 50 -27.93 5.15 -1.33
N PRO A 51 -28.51 4.50 -0.31
CA PRO A 51 -27.76 3.62 0.60
C PRO A 51 -27.15 2.39 -0.08
N LEU A 52 -27.85 1.80 -1.06
CA LEU A 52 -27.34 0.63 -1.78
C LEU A 52 -26.03 0.91 -2.51
N PHE A 53 -25.90 2.09 -3.14
CA PHE A 53 -24.68 2.49 -3.83
C PHE A 53 -23.52 2.59 -2.84
N TRP A 54 -23.71 3.30 -1.73
CA TRP A 54 -22.66 3.50 -0.74
C TRP A 54 -22.23 2.19 -0.05
N LEU A 55 -23.18 1.32 0.29
CA LEU A 55 -22.87 -0.01 0.83
C LEU A 55 -22.05 -0.85 -0.16
N THR A 56 -22.46 -0.87 -1.43
CA THR A 56 -21.77 -1.61 -2.50
C THR A 56 -20.35 -1.09 -2.71
N THR A 57 -20.18 0.22 -2.85
CA THR A 57 -18.87 0.85 -3.09
C THR A 57 -17.94 0.67 -1.88
N HIS A 58 -18.44 0.86 -0.66
CA HIS A 58 -17.66 0.70 0.55
C HIS A 58 -17.20 -0.76 0.76
N HIS A 59 -18.06 -1.72 0.44
CA HIS A 59 -17.71 -3.14 0.45
C HIS A 59 -16.63 -3.47 -0.60
N ALA A 60 -16.78 -2.97 -1.84
CA ALA A 60 -15.79 -3.18 -2.90
C ALA A 60 -14.41 -2.60 -2.54
N MET A 61 -14.36 -1.41 -1.93
CA MET A 61 -13.11 -0.82 -1.42
C MET A 61 -12.44 -1.74 -0.39
N LEU A 62 -13.20 -2.25 0.57
CA LEU A 62 -12.64 -3.10 1.61
C LEU A 62 -12.13 -4.43 1.03
N ILE A 63 -12.92 -5.10 0.17
CA ILE A 63 -12.51 -6.32 -0.53
C ILE A 63 -11.18 -6.11 -1.26
N SER A 64 -11.08 -5.08 -2.10
CA SER A 64 -9.88 -4.83 -2.90
C SER A 64 -8.63 -4.65 -2.04
N ALA A 65 -8.75 -4.00 -0.87
CA ALA A 65 -7.64 -3.85 0.06
C ALA A 65 -7.18 -5.21 0.63
N PHE A 66 -8.11 -6.06 1.06
CA PHE A 66 -7.80 -7.38 1.62
C PHE A 66 -7.25 -8.35 0.57
N ILE A 67 -7.75 -8.32 -0.67
CA ILE A 67 -7.22 -9.15 -1.74
C ILE A 67 -5.77 -8.76 -2.07
N ALA A 68 -5.48 -7.46 -2.19
CA ALA A 68 -4.12 -6.98 -2.47
C ALA A 68 -3.13 -7.35 -1.34
N LEU A 69 -3.51 -7.14 -0.07
CA LEU A 69 -2.74 -7.65 1.08
C LEU A 69 -2.56 -9.17 1.03
N GLY A 70 -3.61 -9.87 0.62
CA GLY A 70 -3.60 -11.30 0.34
C GLY A 70 -2.47 -11.68 -0.59
N ARG A 71 -2.39 -11.06 -1.78
CA ARG A 71 -1.33 -11.38 -2.76
C ARG A 71 0.08 -11.12 -2.21
N ILE A 72 0.26 -10.07 -1.42
CA ILE A 72 1.55 -9.74 -0.80
C ILE A 72 2.01 -10.83 0.17
N PHE A 73 1.13 -11.27 1.06
CA PHE A 73 1.48 -12.19 2.14
C PHE A 73 1.26 -13.66 1.79
N ASP A 74 0.38 -14.03 0.87
CA ASP A 74 0.12 -15.44 0.55
C ASP A 74 1.35 -16.10 -0.09
N GLN A 75 1.78 -17.22 0.49
CA GLN A 75 2.93 -17.96 -0.02
C GLN A 75 2.60 -18.72 -1.31
N ASN A 76 1.30 -18.94 -1.58
CA ASN A 76 0.82 -19.56 -2.81
C ASN A 76 0.57 -18.54 -3.93
N SER A 77 0.68 -17.24 -3.65
CA SER A 77 0.59 -16.20 -4.68
C SER A 77 1.85 -16.22 -5.56
N ALA A 78 1.65 -16.08 -6.88
CA ALA A 78 2.73 -16.09 -7.86
C ALA A 78 3.75 -14.97 -7.62
N HIS A 79 3.27 -13.80 -7.20
CA HIS A 79 4.08 -12.66 -6.79
C HIS A 79 3.75 -12.37 -5.34
N ASN A 80 4.77 -12.49 -4.48
CA ASN A 80 4.60 -12.30 -3.04
C ASN A 80 5.92 -11.83 -2.41
N ILE A 81 5.82 -11.33 -1.18
CA ILE A 81 6.96 -10.74 -0.47
C ILE A 81 8.13 -11.72 -0.27
N ASN A 82 7.87 -13.02 -0.16
CA ASN A 82 8.93 -14.02 -0.04
C ASN A 82 9.68 -14.20 -1.37
N ASN A 83 8.97 -14.18 -2.50
CA ASN A 83 9.56 -14.27 -3.84
C ASN A 83 10.46 -13.06 -4.11
N LEU A 84 10.00 -11.85 -3.79
CA LEU A 84 10.81 -10.63 -3.86
C LEU A 84 12.11 -10.76 -3.05
N MET A 85 11.99 -11.18 -1.78
CA MET A 85 13.17 -11.34 -0.92
C MET A 85 14.10 -12.46 -1.39
N ALA A 86 13.56 -13.54 -1.96
CA ALA A 86 14.34 -14.62 -2.53
C ALA A 86 15.16 -14.14 -3.72
N LEU A 87 14.56 -13.38 -4.64
CA LEU A 87 15.28 -12.75 -5.76
C LEU A 87 16.37 -11.80 -5.26
N ALA A 88 16.05 -10.94 -4.29
CA ALA A 88 16.99 -9.98 -3.73
C ALA A 88 18.24 -10.63 -3.11
N SER A 89 18.09 -11.79 -2.45
CA SER A 89 19.23 -12.45 -1.79
C SER A 89 19.89 -13.56 -2.61
N LYS A 90 19.30 -13.97 -3.74
CA LYS A 90 19.83 -15.06 -4.57
C LYS A 90 21.13 -14.66 -5.26
N ASP A 91 21.17 -13.43 -5.77
CA ASP A 91 22.33 -12.88 -6.45
C ASP A 91 22.57 -11.45 -5.99
N LEU A 92 23.49 -11.28 -5.03
CA LEU A 92 23.83 -9.98 -4.48
C LEU A 92 24.55 -9.08 -5.48
N SER A 93 25.07 -9.62 -6.59
CA SER A 93 25.80 -8.83 -7.60
C SER A 93 24.91 -7.78 -8.27
N VAL A 94 23.57 -7.97 -8.25
CA VAL A 94 22.61 -6.97 -8.74
C VAL A 94 22.70 -5.65 -7.97
N PHE A 95 23.19 -5.68 -6.72
CA PHE A 95 23.41 -4.52 -5.86
C PHE A 95 24.86 -4.04 -5.82
N SER A 96 25.75 -4.65 -6.63
CA SER A 96 27.16 -4.27 -6.65
C SER A 96 27.37 -2.88 -7.24
N LYS A 97 28.50 -2.24 -6.90
CA LYS A 97 28.90 -0.95 -7.46
C LYS A 97 28.96 -0.96 -8.99
N PRO A 98 29.54 -1.98 -9.67
CA PRO A 98 29.50 -2.07 -11.13
C PRO A 98 28.06 -2.16 -11.69
N ALA A 99 27.19 -2.95 -11.06
CA ALA A 99 25.80 -3.05 -11.50
C ALA A 99 25.05 -1.72 -11.34
N LEU A 100 25.28 -1.00 -10.24
CA LEU A 100 24.74 0.34 -10.01
C LEU A 100 25.29 1.36 -11.01
N ALA A 101 26.60 1.34 -11.29
CA ALA A 101 27.22 2.23 -12.26
C ALA A 101 26.60 2.04 -13.65
N ASN A 102 26.43 0.79 -14.09
CA ASN A 102 25.74 0.46 -15.34
C ASN A 102 24.29 0.99 -15.37
N ARG A 103 23.56 0.95 -14.25
CA ARG A 103 22.21 1.55 -14.17
C ARG A 103 22.26 3.07 -14.30
N LYS A 104 23.24 3.72 -13.67
CA LYS A 104 23.42 5.18 -13.74
C LYS A 104 23.83 5.65 -15.13
N GLU A 105 24.71 4.92 -15.81
CA GLU A 105 25.07 5.19 -17.20
C GLU A 105 23.85 5.09 -18.13
N LYS A 106 23.03 4.03 -17.97
CA LYS A 106 21.76 3.88 -18.70
C LYS A 106 20.76 4.99 -18.40
N ALA A 107 20.84 5.60 -17.21
CA ALA A 107 20.02 6.75 -16.81
C ALA A 107 20.59 8.09 -17.31
N GLY A 108 21.71 8.09 -18.03
CA GLY A 108 22.27 9.26 -18.71
C GLY A 108 23.55 9.83 -18.10
N LEU A 109 24.12 9.21 -17.06
CA LEU A 109 25.42 9.65 -16.51
C LEU A 109 26.57 9.17 -17.42
N THR A 110 27.64 9.96 -17.49
CA THR A 110 28.89 9.49 -18.11
C THR A 110 29.57 8.43 -17.23
N THR A 111 30.49 7.65 -17.80
CA THR A 111 31.26 6.66 -17.03
C THR A 111 32.02 7.26 -15.86
N GLY A 112 32.57 8.47 -16.01
CA GLY A 112 33.25 9.18 -14.91
C GLY A 112 32.29 9.58 -13.79
N GLU A 113 31.12 10.14 -14.13
CA GLU A 113 30.09 10.52 -13.15
C GLU A 113 29.49 9.30 -12.45
N ALA A 114 29.24 8.21 -13.18
CA ALA A 114 28.74 6.96 -12.61
C ALA A 114 29.76 6.34 -11.64
N ALA A 115 31.05 6.30 -12.01
CA ALA A 115 32.11 5.84 -11.13
C ALA A 115 32.22 6.69 -9.85
N ALA A 116 32.13 8.02 -9.98
CA ALA A 116 32.11 8.93 -8.84
C ALA A 116 30.87 8.70 -7.95
N TYR A 117 29.68 8.54 -8.54
CA TYR A 117 28.43 8.29 -7.81
C TYR A 117 28.49 7.01 -6.97
N VAL A 118 29.02 5.92 -7.51
CA VAL A 118 29.03 4.62 -6.83
C VAL A 118 30.19 4.42 -5.86
N SER A 119 31.13 5.37 -5.80
CA SER A 119 32.33 5.26 -4.96
C SER A 119 31.98 4.97 -3.49
N ASP A 120 30.97 5.65 -2.95
CA ASP A 120 30.47 5.49 -1.58
C ASP A 120 29.17 4.68 -1.48
N ALA A 121 28.73 4.04 -2.56
CA ALA A 121 27.53 3.20 -2.53
C ALA A 121 27.71 1.97 -1.62
N PHE A 122 26.64 1.62 -0.91
CA PHE A 122 26.56 0.48 -0.03
C PHE A 122 26.30 -0.81 -0.82
N GLU A 123 27.13 -1.83 -0.59
CA GLU A 123 26.91 -3.19 -1.11
C GLU A 123 26.34 -4.07 0.00
N PRO A 124 25.14 -4.64 -0.17
CA PRO A 124 24.47 -5.39 0.88
C PRO A 124 25.07 -6.77 1.08
N THR A 125 25.00 -7.24 2.32
CA THR A 125 25.37 -8.61 2.70
C THR A 125 24.13 -9.49 2.84
N ALA A 126 24.34 -10.81 2.91
CA ALA A 126 23.29 -11.74 3.29
C ALA A 126 22.68 -11.42 4.68
N SER A 127 23.43 -10.77 5.57
CA SER A 127 22.94 -10.38 6.90
C SER A 127 21.89 -9.27 6.83
N ASP A 128 22.06 -8.30 5.93
CA ASP A 128 21.12 -7.20 5.74
C ASP A 128 19.75 -7.73 5.27
N PHE A 129 19.74 -8.66 4.30
CA PHE A 129 18.51 -9.31 3.86
C PHE A 129 17.90 -10.26 4.90
N ARG A 130 18.71 -10.88 5.77
CA ARG A 130 18.19 -11.64 6.91
C ARG A 130 17.50 -10.72 7.92
N ALA A 131 17.99 -9.51 8.13
CA ALA A 131 17.34 -8.53 8.99
C ALA A 131 15.95 -8.14 8.45
N LEU A 132 15.86 -7.79 7.16
CA LEU A 132 14.57 -7.48 6.52
C LEU A 132 13.57 -8.65 6.62
N ARG A 133 14.02 -9.89 6.44
CA ARG A 133 13.17 -11.08 6.60
C ARG A 133 12.60 -11.25 8.00
N ARG A 134 13.33 -10.87 9.05
CA ARG A 134 12.81 -10.93 10.43
C ARG A 134 11.66 -9.96 10.62
N GLU A 135 11.80 -8.75 10.09
CA GLU A 135 10.74 -7.74 10.15
C GLU A 135 9.51 -8.18 9.36
N ILE A 136 9.69 -8.72 8.15
CA ILE A 136 8.62 -9.31 7.35
C ILE A 136 7.90 -10.43 8.11
N LYS A 137 8.65 -11.29 8.81
CA LYS A 137 8.06 -12.37 9.62
C LYS A 137 7.20 -11.81 10.76
N ALA A 138 7.64 -10.75 11.44
CA ALA A 138 6.86 -10.12 12.49
C ALA A 138 5.52 -9.58 11.96
N GLN A 139 5.54 -8.92 10.80
CA GLN A 139 4.32 -8.39 10.17
C GLN A 139 3.41 -9.50 9.64
N ARG A 140 3.99 -10.59 9.12
CA ARG A 140 3.26 -11.78 8.70
C ARG A 140 2.48 -12.40 9.84
N VAL A 141 3.05 -12.50 11.04
CA VAL A 141 2.33 -13.04 12.22
C VAL A 141 1.07 -12.23 12.50
N ILE A 142 1.15 -10.89 12.41
CA ILE A 142 0.00 -10.01 12.57
C ILE A 142 -1.04 -10.26 11.48
N TYR A 143 -0.59 -10.32 10.22
CA TYR A 143 -1.46 -10.58 9.07
C TYR A 143 -2.21 -11.91 9.18
N GLU A 144 -1.50 -12.99 9.50
CA GLU A 144 -2.09 -14.32 9.60
C GLU A 144 -3.08 -14.43 10.75
N ALA A 145 -2.77 -13.80 11.90
CA ALA A 145 -3.64 -13.82 13.06
C ALA A 145 -4.91 -12.99 12.89
N ARG A 146 -4.84 -11.83 12.23
CA ARG A 146 -5.95 -10.85 12.23
C ARG A 146 -6.63 -10.63 10.89
N TYR A 147 -5.94 -10.84 9.77
CA TYR A 147 -6.43 -10.41 8.46
C TYR A 147 -6.64 -11.55 7.45
N ARG A 148 -5.86 -12.66 7.55
CA ARG A 148 -5.98 -13.79 6.62
C ARG A 148 -7.40 -14.37 6.59
N ASN A 149 -7.99 -14.67 7.74
CA ASN A 149 -9.34 -15.27 7.79
C ASN A 149 -10.42 -14.34 7.24
N ILE A 150 -10.27 -13.02 7.37
CA ILE A 150 -11.20 -12.07 6.77
C ILE A 150 -11.12 -12.14 5.25
N ARG A 151 -9.90 -12.15 4.69
CA ARG A 151 -9.71 -12.37 3.25
C ARG A 151 -10.34 -13.69 2.82
N ASP A 152 -9.93 -14.80 3.43
CA ASP A 152 -10.30 -16.14 2.97
C ASP A 152 -11.80 -16.39 3.10
N LYS A 153 -12.32 -16.20 4.31
CA LYS A 153 -13.67 -16.62 4.65
C LYS A 153 -14.75 -15.62 4.27
N VAL A 154 -14.43 -14.32 4.25
CA VAL A 154 -15.43 -13.26 4.00
C VAL A 154 -15.37 -12.75 2.56
N PHE A 155 -14.18 -12.59 1.98
CA PHE A 155 -14.05 -11.87 0.70
C PHE A 155 -13.64 -12.75 -0.50
N ALA A 156 -12.81 -13.77 -0.29
CA ALA A 156 -12.25 -14.57 -1.38
C ALA A 156 -13.07 -15.83 -1.67
N HIS A 157 -13.55 -16.51 -0.63
CA HIS A 157 -14.28 -17.77 -0.78
C HIS A 157 -15.76 -17.69 -0.34
N ASN A 158 -16.20 -16.56 0.21
CA ASN A 158 -17.55 -16.36 0.75
C ASN A 158 -18.03 -17.56 1.60
N GLU A 159 -17.15 -18.10 2.44
CA GLU A 159 -17.44 -19.26 3.29
C GLU A 159 -18.38 -18.91 4.45
N ILE A 160 -18.32 -17.66 4.92
CA ILE A 160 -19.17 -17.15 5.99
C ILE A 160 -20.31 -16.35 5.38
N PHE A 161 -21.53 -16.85 5.60
CA PHE A 161 -22.78 -16.17 5.25
C PHE A 161 -23.46 -15.52 6.46
N ASP A 162 -22.98 -15.83 7.67
CA ASP A 162 -23.48 -15.25 8.91
C ASP A 162 -22.89 -13.85 9.14
N LEU A 163 -23.78 -12.89 9.34
CA LEU A 163 -23.44 -11.49 9.61
C LEU A 163 -22.74 -11.36 10.97
N ASP A 164 -23.12 -12.16 11.96
CA ASP A 164 -22.52 -12.09 13.30
C ASP A 164 -21.09 -12.63 13.31
N GLU A 165 -20.84 -13.76 12.63
CA GLU A 165 -19.49 -14.30 12.45
C GLU A 165 -18.60 -13.33 11.64
N THR A 166 -19.15 -12.71 10.59
CA THR A 166 -18.45 -11.67 9.82
C THR A 166 -18.07 -10.46 10.70
N ASN A 167 -19.02 -9.99 11.52
CA ASN A 167 -18.80 -8.88 12.43
C ASN A 167 -17.76 -9.21 13.50
N GLN A 168 -17.74 -10.44 14.02
CA GLN A 168 -16.73 -10.89 14.98
C GLN A 168 -15.32 -10.89 14.37
N LEU A 169 -15.16 -11.37 13.13
CA LEU A 169 -13.88 -11.32 12.43
C LEU A 169 -13.40 -9.89 12.21
N LEU A 170 -14.29 -9.00 11.75
CA LEU A 170 -13.97 -7.59 11.55
C LEU A 170 -13.67 -6.85 12.86
N ALA A 171 -14.36 -7.19 13.97
CA ALA A 171 -14.15 -6.60 15.28
C ALA A 171 -12.75 -6.87 15.87
N ASN A 172 -12.09 -7.95 15.42
CA ASN A 172 -10.71 -8.26 15.80
C ASN A 172 -9.66 -7.43 15.05
N THR A 173 -10.08 -6.55 14.14
CA THR A 173 -9.19 -5.66 13.40
C THR A 173 -9.09 -4.28 14.04
N ARG A 174 -7.96 -3.61 13.80
CA ARG A 174 -7.75 -2.21 14.20
C ARG A 174 -7.28 -1.39 13.03
N VAL A 175 -7.89 -0.22 12.84
CA VAL A 175 -7.52 0.73 11.79
C VAL A 175 -6.05 1.14 11.93
N ASP A 176 -5.59 1.48 13.13
CA ASP A 176 -4.18 1.89 13.35
C ASP A 176 -3.18 0.78 13.06
N GLU A 177 -3.55 -0.48 13.32
CA GLU A 177 -2.69 -1.60 12.97
C GLU A 177 -2.61 -1.79 11.45
N MET A 178 -3.73 -1.68 10.74
CA MET A 178 -3.74 -1.76 9.28
C MET A 178 -2.91 -0.61 8.68
N LYS A 179 -3.03 0.61 9.22
CA LYS A 179 -2.21 1.76 8.84
C LYS A 179 -0.72 1.50 9.07
N ALA A 180 -0.35 0.91 10.22
CA ALA A 180 1.03 0.55 10.51
C ALA A 180 1.57 -0.53 9.56
N LEU A 181 0.75 -1.53 9.22
CA LEU A 181 1.09 -2.56 8.24
C LEU A 181 1.39 -1.95 6.87
N PHE A 182 0.54 -1.03 6.39
CA PHE A 182 0.83 -0.29 5.16
C PHE A 182 2.09 0.57 5.25
N GLY A 183 2.33 1.19 6.41
CA GLY A 183 3.53 2.02 6.63
C GLY A 183 4.80 1.18 6.54
N PHE A 184 4.74 -0.05 7.04
CA PHE A 184 5.81 -1.04 6.89
C PHE A 184 6.00 -1.47 5.44
N LEU A 185 4.93 -1.85 4.73
CA LEU A 185 5.03 -2.34 3.35
C LEU A 185 5.64 -1.28 2.43
N HIS A 186 5.20 -0.03 2.57
CA HIS A 186 5.78 1.09 1.85
C HIS A 186 7.25 1.31 2.20
N ALA A 187 7.60 1.29 3.49
CA ALA A 187 9.00 1.43 3.92
C ALA A 187 9.90 0.30 3.41
N LEU A 188 9.37 -0.92 3.29
CA LEU A 188 10.10 -2.04 2.70
C LEU A 188 10.34 -1.82 1.20
N HIS A 189 9.33 -1.41 0.45
CA HIS A 189 9.49 -1.05 -0.96
C HIS A 189 10.56 0.02 -1.12
N GLU A 190 10.43 1.13 -0.39
CA GLU A 190 11.37 2.26 -0.44
C GLU A 190 12.79 1.83 -0.07
N THR A 191 12.94 0.98 0.95
CA THR A 191 14.24 0.44 1.35
C THR A 191 14.90 -0.34 0.22
N LEU A 192 14.17 -1.24 -0.42
CA LEU A 192 14.67 -2.07 -1.52
C LEU A 192 14.96 -1.23 -2.77
N TRP A 193 14.08 -0.26 -3.07
CA TRP A 193 14.24 0.67 -4.18
C TRP A 193 15.47 1.56 -4.00
N GLN A 194 15.67 2.15 -2.81
CA GLN A 194 16.83 2.98 -2.50
C GLN A 194 18.13 2.19 -2.51
N LEU A 195 18.12 0.95 -2.03
CA LEU A 195 19.27 0.05 -2.13
C LEU A 195 19.60 -0.23 -3.60
N PHE A 196 18.61 -0.60 -4.40
CA PHE A 196 18.78 -0.98 -5.80
C PHE A 196 19.17 0.18 -6.71
N GLN A 197 18.42 1.28 -6.62
CA GLN A 197 18.58 2.43 -7.52
C GLN A 197 19.65 3.39 -7.04
N ASN A 198 19.92 3.48 -5.74
CA ASN A 198 20.79 4.52 -5.19
C ASN A 198 21.94 4.00 -4.33
N GLY A 199 22.04 2.69 -4.10
CA GLY A 199 23.12 2.11 -3.29
C GLY A 199 23.05 2.56 -1.83
N ARG A 200 21.86 2.87 -1.29
CA ARG A 200 21.72 3.28 0.11
C ARG A 200 21.65 2.08 1.03
N LYS A 201 22.25 2.20 2.21
CA LYS A 201 22.17 1.17 3.25
C LYS A 201 20.70 0.89 3.63
N PRO A 202 20.28 -0.38 3.71
CA PRO A 202 18.90 -0.71 4.07
C PRO A 202 18.52 -0.19 5.45
N GLY A 203 17.35 0.46 5.55
CA GLY A 203 16.79 0.96 6.80
C GLY A 203 15.29 1.17 6.68
N LEU A 204 14.51 0.39 7.43
CA LEU A 204 13.06 0.47 7.43
C LEU A 204 12.60 1.70 8.21
N ASN A 205 12.28 2.77 7.49
CA ASN A 205 11.74 4.00 8.06
C ASN A 205 10.22 4.03 7.82
N ALA A 206 9.50 3.19 8.58
CA ALA A 206 8.04 3.17 8.53
C ALA A 206 7.48 4.45 9.15
N ARG A 207 6.75 5.22 8.35
CA ARG A 207 6.05 6.41 8.83
C ARG A 207 4.65 6.04 9.30
N ALA A 208 4.17 6.73 10.33
CA ALA A 208 2.78 6.64 10.74
C ALA A 208 1.90 7.45 9.78
N PHE A 209 0.77 6.88 9.40
CA PHE A 209 -0.26 7.61 8.67
C PHE A 209 -1.11 8.43 9.64
N VAL A 210 -1.20 9.73 9.39
CA VAL A 210 -2.02 10.66 10.18
C VAL A 210 -3.17 11.14 9.31
N LEU A 211 -4.40 10.91 9.78
CA LEU A 211 -5.63 11.27 9.08
C LEU A 211 -6.43 12.27 9.94
N PRO A 212 -6.96 13.35 9.34
CA PRO A 212 -6.71 13.80 7.97
C PRO A 212 -5.25 14.29 7.78
N PRO A 213 -4.67 14.17 6.57
CA PRO A 213 -3.28 14.53 6.32
C PRO A 213 -3.13 16.05 6.07
N THR A 214 -3.40 16.86 7.09
CA THR A 214 -3.54 18.33 7.00
C THR A 214 -2.22 19.09 6.86
N SER A 215 -1.10 18.50 7.30
CA SER A 215 0.22 19.13 7.31
C SER A 215 1.11 18.77 6.12
N MET A 216 0.66 17.91 5.20
CA MET A 216 1.48 17.40 4.11
C MET A 216 1.10 18.01 2.76
N THR A 217 2.10 18.33 1.94
CA THR A 217 1.88 18.68 0.53
C THR A 217 1.62 17.42 -0.30
N GLY A 218 1.00 17.57 -1.48
CA GLY A 218 0.71 16.42 -2.35
C GLY A 218 1.94 15.59 -2.76
N ALA A 219 3.12 16.22 -2.85
CA ALA A 219 4.38 15.53 -3.14
C ALA A 219 4.87 14.66 -1.98
N GLN A 220 4.54 15.02 -0.74
CA GLN A 220 4.93 14.27 0.46
C GLN A 220 3.96 13.13 0.79
N MET A 221 2.75 13.16 0.22
CA MET A 221 1.72 12.18 0.52
C MET A 221 1.95 10.84 -0.16
N LEU A 222 1.70 9.77 0.60
CA LEU A 222 1.60 8.44 0.03
C LEU A 222 0.25 8.22 -0.66
N PRO A 223 0.14 7.21 -1.53
CA PRO A 223 -1.09 6.97 -2.29
C PRO A 223 -2.35 6.87 -1.41
N GLY A 224 -2.26 6.23 -0.23
CA GLY A 224 -3.38 6.17 0.70
C GLY A 224 -3.86 7.55 1.16
N GLU A 225 -2.97 8.45 1.54
CA GLU A 225 -3.32 9.81 2.00
C GLU A 225 -3.88 10.69 0.89
N LYS A 226 -3.34 10.55 -0.33
CA LYS A 226 -3.83 11.25 -1.51
C LYS A 226 -5.29 10.88 -1.75
N VAL A 227 -5.57 9.58 -1.85
CA VAL A 227 -6.93 9.07 -2.07
C VAL A 227 -7.85 9.41 -0.91
N PHE A 228 -7.36 9.38 0.34
CA PHE A 228 -8.16 9.80 1.49
C PHE A 228 -8.63 11.25 1.36
N ARG A 229 -7.69 12.18 1.12
CA ARG A 229 -7.97 13.61 0.98
C ARG A 229 -8.87 13.90 -0.22
N GLU A 230 -8.59 13.26 -1.35
CA GLU A 230 -9.37 13.40 -2.58
C GLU A 230 -10.80 12.87 -2.40
N GLY A 231 -10.96 11.71 -1.75
CA GLY A 231 -12.26 11.13 -1.42
C GLY A 231 -13.09 12.07 -0.55
N GLN A 232 -12.52 12.61 0.53
CA GLN A 232 -13.22 13.59 1.37
C GLN A 232 -13.61 14.85 0.59
N ARG A 233 -12.71 15.36 -0.26
CA ARG A 233 -12.97 16.55 -1.08
C ARG A 233 -14.12 16.33 -2.06
N VAL A 234 -14.14 15.19 -2.75
CA VAL A 234 -15.18 14.84 -3.73
C VAL A 234 -16.52 14.69 -3.03
N LEU A 235 -16.59 13.94 -1.94
CA LEU A 235 -17.83 13.73 -1.18
C LEU A 235 -18.42 15.04 -0.67
N ALA A 236 -17.59 15.90 -0.05
CA ALA A 236 -18.03 17.19 0.44
C ALA A 236 -18.49 18.13 -0.70
N HIS A 237 -17.94 17.97 -1.91
CA HIS A 237 -18.40 18.74 -3.07
C HIS A 237 -19.75 18.25 -3.58
N VAL A 238 -19.92 16.93 -3.74
CA VAL A 238 -21.18 16.32 -4.19
C VAL A 238 -22.34 16.69 -3.26
N VAL A 239 -22.12 16.59 -1.94
CA VAL A 239 -23.16 16.89 -0.94
C VAL A 239 -23.58 18.36 -0.99
N ARG A 240 -22.64 19.28 -1.10
CA ARG A 240 -22.94 20.72 -1.26
C ARG A 240 -23.70 21.02 -2.56
N GLY A 241 -23.41 20.30 -3.64
CA GLY A 241 -24.15 20.40 -4.91
C GLY A 241 -25.62 19.99 -4.73
N LEU A 242 -25.87 18.83 -4.12
CA LEU A 242 -27.22 18.33 -3.84
C LEU A 242 -28.04 19.29 -2.96
N GLU A 243 -27.41 19.90 -1.96
CA GLU A 243 -28.06 20.92 -1.12
C GLU A 243 -28.43 22.18 -1.91
N ALA A 244 -27.58 22.62 -2.84
CA ALA A 244 -27.85 23.79 -3.67
C ALA A 244 -29.01 23.56 -4.64
N GLU A 245 -29.07 22.39 -5.28
CA GLU A 245 -30.18 21.99 -6.16
C GLU A 245 -31.51 21.91 -5.40
N THR A 246 -31.48 21.36 -4.18
CA THR A 246 -32.68 21.25 -3.31
C THR A 246 -33.19 22.62 -2.87
N LYS A 247 -32.30 23.60 -2.64
CA LYS A 247 -32.69 24.97 -2.32
C LYS A 247 -33.28 25.68 -3.54
N SER A 248 -32.68 25.52 -4.72
CA SER A 248 -33.16 26.13 -5.96
C SER A 248 -34.55 25.64 -6.38
N SER A 249 -34.85 24.36 -6.15
CA SER A 249 -36.16 23.77 -6.48
C SER A 249 -37.28 24.15 -5.51
N ARG A 250 -36.95 24.60 -4.30
CA ARG A 250 -37.92 25.10 -3.30
C ARG A 250 -38.23 26.59 -3.42
N SER A 251 -37.43 27.34 -4.18
CA SER A 251 -37.61 28.77 -4.44
C SER A 251 -38.37 29.08 -5.75
N MET A 252 -38.76 28.04 -6.50
CA MET A 252 -39.70 28.10 -7.63
C MET A 252 -41.08 27.62 -7.19
#